data_AF-A0A2K5WGZ2-F1
#
_entry.id   AF-A0A2K5WGZ2-F1
#
_cell.length_a   1.000
_cell.length_b   1.000
_cell.length_c   1.000
_cell.angle_alpha   90.00
_cell.angle_beta   90.00
_cell.angle_gamma   90.00
#
_symmetry.space_group_name_H-M   'P 1'
#
loop_
_entity.id
_entity.type
_entity.pdbx_description
1 polymer ?
#
loop_
_entity_poly.entity_id
_entity_poly.type
_entity_poly.pdbx_seq_one_letter_code
_entity_poly.pdbx_strand_id
1 'polypeptide(L)'
;MVEMLPTAILLVLAVSVVAKDNATCDGPCGLRFRQNPQGGARIVGGKAAQHGAWPWMVSLQIFTYGSHRYHACGGSLLNSRWVLTAAHCFVGKNKVYDWRLVFGAKEITYGNNKPVKAPLQERYVEKIIIHEKYNSATEGNDIALVKITPPISCGHFVGPGCLPHFKAGLPRGPQICWVAGWGYIEEKGFLECPPGTSPFKMGVAAALDLCL
;
A
#
# COMPACT_ATOMS: atom_id res chain seq x y z
N MET A 1 -17.64 3.92 14.10
CA MET A 1 -17.28 3.29 15.38
C MET A 1 -15.98 2.55 15.13
N VAL A 2 -14.86 3.05 15.65
CA VAL A 2 -13.54 2.43 15.49
C VAL A 2 -13.42 1.37 16.59
N GLU A 3 -13.37 0.10 16.23
CA GLU A 3 -13.18 -0.96 17.22
C GLU A 3 -11.69 -1.09 17.54
N MET A 4 -11.34 -0.85 18.81
CA MET A 4 -10.02 -1.17 19.35
C MET A 4 -9.99 -2.66 19.64
N LEU A 5 -9.24 -3.43 18.85
CA LEU A 5 -9.03 -4.85 19.06
C LEU A 5 -7.62 -5.08 19.62
N PRO A 6 -7.45 -5.89 20.68
CA PRO A 6 -6.15 -6.21 21.23
C PRO A 6 -5.23 -6.84 20.19
N THR A 7 -3.95 -6.47 20.23
CA THR A 7 -2.85 -6.89 19.33
C THR A 7 -2.85 -8.38 18.94
N ALA A 8 -3.32 -9.29 19.80
CA ALA A 8 -3.46 -10.71 19.50
C ALA A 8 -4.51 -11.02 18.42
N ILE A 9 -5.59 -10.23 18.31
CA ILE A 9 -6.67 -10.46 17.35
C ILE A 9 -6.28 -9.96 15.95
N LEU A 10 -5.42 -8.94 15.85
CA LEU A 10 -4.87 -8.46 14.58
C LEU A 10 -4.09 -9.57 13.85
N LEU A 11 -3.37 -10.40 14.60
CA LEU A 11 -2.61 -11.55 14.09
C LEU A 11 -3.52 -12.76 13.85
N VAL A 12 -4.50 -13.03 14.71
CA VAL A 12 -5.40 -14.19 14.56
C VAL A 12 -6.37 -14.02 13.38
N LEU A 13 -6.84 -12.81 13.07
CA LEU A 13 -7.66 -12.54 11.88
C LEU A 13 -6.88 -12.68 10.56
N ALA A 14 -5.54 -12.64 10.61
CA ALA A 14 -4.70 -12.92 9.44
C ALA A 14 -4.60 -14.43 9.12
N VAL A 15 -4.93 -15.31 10.06
CA VAL A 15 -4.64 -16.76 9.97
C VAL A 15 -5.85 -17.61 9.56
N SER A 16 -7.08 -17.10 9.65
CA SER A 16 -8.28 -17.94 9.51
C SER A 16 -9.22 -17.53 8.38
N VAL A 17 -8.89 -17.84 7.10
CA VAL A 17 -9.88 -18.20 6.06
C VAL A 17 -9.20 -19.08 5.01
N VAL A 18 -9.50 -20.39 5.00
CA VAL A 18 -9.17 -21.29 3.90
C VAL A 18 -10.44 -21.56 3.11
N ALA A 19 -10.55 -20.96 1.93
CA ALA A 19 -11.39 -21.43 0.85
C ALA A 19 -10.57 -21.27 -0.44
N LYS A 20 -10.11 -22.39 -0.99
CA LYS A 20 -9.31 -22.48 -2.22
C LYS A 20 -10.19 -22.07 -3.41
N ASP A 21 -9.97 -20.88 -3.95
CA ASP A 21 -10.42 -20.51 -5.29
C ASP A 21 -9.21 -20.02 -6.10
N ASN A 22 -9.04 -20.52 -7.32
CA ASN A 22 -7.84 -20.29 -8.16
C ASN A 22 -7.66 -18.84 -8.66
N ALA A 23 -8.49 -17.90 -8.19
CA ALA A 23 -8.44 -16.47 -8.47
C ALA A 23 -8.22 -15.61 -7.21
N THR A 24 -8.14 -16.24 -6.03
CA THR A 24 -7.86 -15.56 -4.77
C THR A 24 -6.37 -15.37 -4.58
N CYS A 25 -5.99 -14.31 -3.87
CA CYS A 25 -4.61 -14.00 -3.52
C CYS A 25 -4.04 -14.92 -2.43
N ASP A 26 -4.38 -16.21 -2.47
CA ASP A 26 -3.97 -17.23 -1.50
C ASP A 26 -2.72 -18.00 -1.99
N GLY A 27 -2.11 -17.52 -3.08
CA GLY A 27 -0.85 -18.01 -3.63
C GLY A 27 0.39 -17.47 -2.88
N PRO A 28 1.61 -17.81 -3.34
CA PRO A 28 2.85 -17.35 -2.73
C PRO A 28 2.96 -15.81 -2.70
N CYS A 29 3.36 -15.26 -1.56
CA CYS A 29 3.61 -13.84 -1.38
C CYS A 29 5.01 -13.43 -1.88
N GLY A 30 5.23 -12.12 -2.03
CA GLY A 30 6.56 -11.54 -2.29
C GLY A 30 7.09 -11.78 -3.71
N LEU A 31 6.28 -12.35 -4.60
CA LEU A 31 6.65 -12.54 -6.00
C LEU A 31 6.65 -11.21 -6.75
N ARG A 32 7.80 -10.85 -7.32
CA ARG A 32 7.95 -9.68 -8.19
C ARG A 32 7.95 -10.13 -9.65
N PHE A 33 7.29 -9.37 -10.53
CA PHE A 33 7.41 -9.63 -11.97
C PHE A 33 8.88 -9.48 -12.38
N ARG A 34 9.43 -10.49 -13.06
CA ARG A 34 10.87 -10.64 -13.37
C ARG A 34 11.42 -9.35 -13.98
N GLN A 35 12.15 -8.58 -13.19
CA GLN A 35 12.85 -7.39 -13.64
C GLN A 35 14.07 -7.86 -14.46
N ASN A 36 14.33 -7.25 -15.60
CA ASN A 36 15.59 -7.47 -16.29
C ASN A 36 16.73 -6.95 -15.38
N PRO A 37 17.76 -7.72 -14.99
CA PRO A 37 18.66 -7.39 -13.88
C PRO A 37 19.62 -6.21 -14.12
N GLN A 38 19.47 -5.46 -15.21
CA GLN A 38 20.48 -4.49 -15.67
C GLN A 38 20.46 -3.13 -14.93
N GLY A 39 19.89 -3.06 -13.72
CA GLY A 39 19.79 -1.81 -12.96
C GLY A 39 20.64 -1.83 -11.69
N GLY A 40 21.87 -1.30 -11.77
CA GLY A 40 22.83 -1.24 -10.67
C GLY A 40 22.32 -0.56 -9.39
N ALA A 41 22.93 -0.98 -8.29
CA ALA A 41 22.67 -0.52 -6.92
C ALA A 41 22.97 0.98 -6.74
N ARG A 42 22.18 1.61 -5.86
CA ARG A 42 22.13 3.02 -5.46
C ARG A 42 21.32 3.92 -6.39
N ILE A 43 20.03 4.05 -6.06
CA ILE A 43 19.13 5.06 -6.62
C ILE A 43 18.84 6.08 -5.50
N VAL A 44 19.61 7.17 -5.48
CA VAL A 44 19.26 8.39 -4.75
C VAL A 44 18.47 9.26 -5.73
N GLY A 45 17.27 9.73 -5.38
CA GLY A 45 16.39 10.47 -6.30
C GLY A 45 15.50 9.59 -7.18
N GLY A 46 15.21 8.35 -6.78
CA GLY A 46 14.19 7.44 -7.34
C GLY A 46 14.34 7.07 -8.83
N LYS A 47 13.73 5.95 -9.25
CA LYS A 47 13.51 5.62 -10.66
C LYS A 47 12.06 5.23 -10.87
N ALA A 48 11.52 5.50 -12.05
CA ALA A 48 10.19 4.99 -12.42
C ALA A 48 10.19 3.45 -12.32
N ALA A 49 9.26 2.91 -11.55
CA ALA A 49 9.10 1.47 -11.41
C ALA A 49 8.51 0.86 -12.69
N GLN A 50 8.97 -0.34 -13.05
CA GLN A 50 8.29 -1.12 -14.09
C GLN A 50 6.88 -1.51 -13.60
N HIS A 51 5.94 -1.60 -14.53
CA HIS A 51 4.58 -2.02 -14.19
C HIS A 51 4.60 -3.45 -13.65
N GLY A 52 4.02 -3.68 -12.47
CA GLY A 52 4.03 -5.00 -11.81
C GLY A 52 5.32 -5.33 -11.07
N ALA A 53 6.30 -4.42 -11.00
CA ALA A 53 7.52 -4.63 -10.21
C ALA A 53 7.25 -4.78 -8.71
N TRP A 54 6.16 -4.17 -8.22
CA TRP A 54 5.73 -4.15 -6.82
C TRP A 54 4.22 -4.44 -6.75
N PRO A 55 3.81 -5.70 -6.96
CA PRO A 55 2.40 -6.04 -7.16
C PRO A 55 1.55 -5.90 -5.89
N TRP A 56 2.17 -5.76 -4.73
CA TRP A 56 1.49 -5.48 -3.46
C TRP A 56 1.22 -4.00 -3.22
N MET A 57 1.72 -3.09 -4.05
CA MET A 57 1.49 -1.66 -3.85
C MET A 57 0.03 -1.28 -4.04
N VAL A 58 -0.48 -0.55 -3.05
CA VAL A 58 -1.86 -0.06 -3.01
C VAL A 58 -1.85 1.46 -2.88
N SER A 59 -2.66 2.14 -3.68
CA SER A 59 -2.94 3.56 -3.51
C SER A 59 -4.24 3.73 -2.72
N LEU A 60 -4.14 4.26 -1.50
CA LEU A 60 -5.29 4.66 -0.69
C LEU A 60 -5.68 6.08 -1.10
N GLN A 61 -6.88 6.21 -1.65
CA GLN A 61 -7.46 7.47 -2.08
C GLN A 61 -8.60 7.87 -1.16
N ILE A 62 -8.68 9.15 -0.84
CA ILE A 62 -9.77 9.71 -0.05
C ILE A 62 -10.47 10.83 -0.83
N PHE A 63 -11.76 11.00 -0.57
CA PHE A 63 -12.58 12.07 -1.11
C PHE A 63 -12.30 13.42 -0.42
N THR A 64 -12.08 14.50 -1.17
CA THR A 64 -12.11 15.89 -0.65
C THR A 64 -13.41 16.60 -0.99
N TYR A 65 -13.62 17.73 -0.31
CA TYR A 65 -14.54 18.79 -0.76
C TYR A 65 -14.32 19.10 -2.26
N GLY A 66 -15.41 19.31 -3.01
CA GLY A 66 -15.40 19.45 -4.48
C GLY A 66 -15.53 18.12 -5.24
N SER A 67 -15.84 17.05 -4.52
CA SER A 67 -16.09 15.71 -5.02
C SER A 67 -14.92 14.97 -5.65
N HIS A 68 -13.69 15.41 -5.44
CA HIS A 68 -12.49 14.85 -6.05
C HIS A 68 -11.81 13.81 -5.16
N ARG A 69 -11.28 12.73 -5.75
CA ARG A 69 -10.43 11.76 -5.06
C ARG A 69 -8.96 12.09 -5.26
N TYR A 70 -8.18 12.00 -4.18
CA TYR A 70 -6.73 12.19 -4.21
C TYR A 70 -6.03 11.04 -3.51
N HIS A 71 -4.81 10.74 -3.94
CA HIS A 71 -3.94 9.80 -3.23
C HIS A 71 -3.49 10.42 -1.93
N ALA A 72 -3.82 9.74 -0.82
CA ALA A 72 -3.48 10.18 0.52
C ALA A 72 -2.35 9.33 1.11
N CYS A 73 -2.37 8.01 0.90
CA CYS A 73 -1.38 7.10 1.45
C CYS A 73 -1.09 5.91 0.53
N GLY A 74 0.09 5.31 0.70
CA GLY A 74 0.41 3.99 0.19
C GLY A 74 -0.02 2.88 1.15
N GLY A 75 -0.12 1.65 0.65
CA GLY A 75 -0.34 0.45 1.45
C GLY A 75 0.22 -0.79 0.76
N SER A 76 0.25 -1.90 1.49
CA SER A 76 0.72 -3.21 1.01
C SER A 76 -0.37 -4.27 1.13
N LEU A 77 -0.70 -4.93 0.01
CA LEU A 77 -1.63 -6.05 -0.01
C LEU A 77 -1.04 -7.25 0.73
N LEU A 78 -1.74 -7.79 1.72
CA LEU A 78 -1.31 -8.97 2.48
C LEU A 78 -1.95 -10.27 1.96
N ASN A 79 -3.21 -10.19 1.50
CA ASN A 79 -3.97 -11.30 0.92
C ASN A 79 -5.17 -10.72 0.15
N SER A 80 -6.16 -11.53 -0.22
CA SER A 80 -7.29 -11.10 -1.05
C SER A 80 -8.18 -10.02 -0.42
N ARG A 81 -8.03 -9.73 0.88
CA ARG A 81 -8.93 -8.84 1.64
C ARG A 81 -8.23 -7.86 2.57
N TRP A 82 -6.96 -8.04 2.87
CA TRP A 82 -6.27 -7.26 3.89
C TRP A 82 -5.15 -6.44 3.29
N VAL A 83 -5.12 -5.16 3.63
CA VAL A 83 -4.07 -4.21 3.27
C VAL A 83 -3.45 -3.66 4.53
N LEU A 84 -2.12 -3.68 4.59
CA LEU A 84 -1.32 -3.06 5.62
C LEU A 84 -0.99 -1.62 5.23
N THR A 85 -1.07 -0.69 6.18
CA THR A 85 -0.77 0.73 5.97
C THR A 85 -0.38 1.38 7.30
N ALA A 86 -0.08 2.68 7.27
CA ALA A 86 0.18 3.48 8.45
C ALA A 86 -1.12 3.91 9.15
N ALA A 87 -1.07 4.07 10.47
CA ALA A 87 -2.18 4.54 11.29
C ALA A 87 -2.47 6.03 11.08
N HIS A 88 -1.42 6.85 10.93
CA HIS A 88 -1.54 8.30 10.77
C HIS A 88 -2.42 8.69 9.56
N CYS A 89 -2.48 7.83 8.54
CA CYS A 89 -3.34 7.99 7.36
C CYS A 89 -4.82 8.23 7.71
N PHE A 90 -5.29 7.70 8.84
CA PHE A 90 -6.70 7.72 9.24
C PHE A 90 -7.01 8.71 10.36
N VAL A 91 -6.02 9.44 10.87
CA VAL A 91 -6.23 10.47 11.90
C VAL A 91 -7.08 11.59 11.32
N GLY A 92 -8.23 11.86 11.94
CA GLY A 92 -9.22 12.81 11.45
C GLY A 92 -9.94 12.41 10.15
N LYS A 93 -9.71 11.19 9.64
CA LYS A 93 -10.16 10.71 8.32
C LYS A 93 -10.60 9.24 8.35
N ASN A 94 -11.25 8.77 9.41
CA ASN A 94 -11.51 7.34 9.66
C ASN A 94 -12.85 6.79 9.12
N LYS A 95 -13.55 7.56 8.29
CA LYS A 95 -14.83 7.16 7.71
C LYS A 95 -14.62 6.26 6.51
N VAL A 96 -15.01 4.99 6.61
CA VAL A 96 -14.74 3.97 5.59
C VAL A 96 -15.23 4.35 4.18
N TYR A 97 -16.37 5.04 4.08
CA TYR A 97 -16.98 5.44 2.81
C TYR A 97 -16.24 6.59 2.10
N ASP A 98 -15.36 7.30 2.80
CA ASP A 98 -14.53 8.34 2.18
C ASP A 98 -13.36 7.74 1.40
N TRP A 99 -13.06 6.45 1.60
CA TRP A 99 -11.88 5.79 1.08
C TRP A 99 -12.16 4.83 -0.09
N ARG A 100 -11.20 4.80 -1.01
CA ARG A 100 -11.11 3.88 -2.14
C ARG A 100 -9.68 3.38 -2.24
N LEU A 101 -9.50 2.11 -2.55
CA LEU A 101 -8.18 1.51 -2.78
C LEU A 101 -8.02 1.14 -4.25
N VAL A 102 -6.88 1.52 -4.83
CA VAL A 102 -6.51 1.23 -6.22
C VAL A 102 -5.29 0.32 -6.26
N PHE A 103 -5.39 -0.76 -7.02
CA PHE A 103 -4.39 -1.83 -7.15
C PHE A 103 -3.88 -1.94 -8.59
N GLY A 104 -2.64 -2.42 -8.74
CA GLY A 104 -2.02 -2.66 -10.05
C GLY A 104 -1.73 -1.37 -10.84
N ALA A 105 -1.74 -0.22 -10.18
CA ALA A 105 -1.43 1.05 -10.80
C ALA A 105 0.07 1.18 -11.05
N LYS A 106 0.46 1.60 -12.26
CA LYS A 106 1.78 2.18 -12.51
C LYS A 106 1.73 3.70 -12.29
N GLU A 107 0.61 4.30 -12.67
CA GLU A 107 0.39 5.74 -12.59
C GLU A 107 -0.98 6.02 -11.98
N ILE A 108 -1.09 7.12 -11.24
CA ILE A 108 -2.33 7.56 -10.62
C ILE A 108 -2.64 9.02 -11.00
N THR A 109 -3.89 9.31 -11.31
CA THR A 109 -4.34 10.67 -11.67
C THR A 109 -5.11 11.27 -10.50
N TYR A 110 -4.68 12.43 -10.02
CA TYR A 110 -5.38 13.18 -8.97
C TYR A 110 -6.69 13.79 -9.51
N GLY A 111 -7.71 13.85 -8.66
CA GLY A 111 -9.01 14.40 -9.01
C GLY A 111 -9.85 13.53 -9.95
N ASN A 112 -9.34 12.36 -10.35
CA ASN A 112 -10.10 11.46 -11.21
C ASN A 112 -11.05 10.59 -10.40
N ASN A 113 -12.35 10.82 -10.58
CA ASN A 113 -13.40 10.05 -9.93
C ASN A 113 -13.92 8.87 -10.73
N LYS A 114 -13.41 8.67 -11.95
CA LYS A 114 -13.86 7.58 -12.79
C LYS A 114 -13.38 6.23 -12.21
N PRO A 115 -14.20 5.17 -12.34
CA PRO A 115 -13.73 3.82 -12.06
C PRO A 115 -12.46 3.52 -12.85
N VAL A 116 -11.53 2.81 -12.22
CA VAL A 116 -10.31 2.38 -12.92
C VAL A 116 -10.66 1.29 -13.94
N LYS A 117 -9.93 1.26 -15.05
CA LYS A 117 -10.07 0.22 -16.07
C LYS A 117 -8.98 -0.83 -15.90
N ALA A 118 -9.27 -2.06 -16.32
CA ALA A 118 -8.27 -3.12 -16.38
C ALA A 118 -7.00 -2.63 -17.11
N PRO A 119 -5.80 -3.00 -16.64
CA PRO A 119 -5.52 -4.01 -15.61
C PRO A 119 -5.63 -3.54 -14.15
N LEU A 120 -5.98 -2.26 -13.91
CA LEU A 120 -6.17 -1.74 -12.55
C LEU A 120 -7.46 -2.27 -11.94
N GLN A 121 -7.47 -2.39 -10.62
CA GLN A 121 -8.63 -2.79 -9.85
C GLN A 121 -8.91 -1.79 -8.74
N GLU A 122 -10.19 -1.53 -8.48
CA GLU A 122 -10.67 -0.69 -7.40
C GLU A 122 -11.41 -1.53 -6.37
N ARG A 123 -11.23 -1.24 -5.08
CA ARG A 123 -12.01 -1.77 -3.96
C ARG A 123 -12.38 -0.68 -2.96
N TYR A 124 -13.38 -0.96 -2.14
CA TYR A 124 -13.84 -0.08 -1.06
C TYR A 124 -13.39 -0.62 0.28
N VAL A 125 -13.42 0.26 1.28
CA VAL A 125 -13.06 -0.10 2.65
C VAL A 125 -14.27 -0.65 3.38
N GLU A 126 -14.13 -1.87 3.90
CA GLU A 126 -15.10 -2.52 4.78
C GLU A 126 -14.83 -2.15 6.25
N LYS A 127 -13.55 -2.20 6.66
CA LYS A 127 -13.13 -1.94 8.05
C LYS A 127 -11.75 -1.31 8.08
N ILE A 128 -11.54 -0.36 9.00
CA ILE A 128 -10.23 0.21 9.33
C ILE A 128 -9.93 -0.18 10.77
N ILE A 129 -8.75 -0.76 11.01
CA ILE A 129 -8.27 -1.17 12.32
C ILE A 129 -6.95 -0.45 12.58
N ILE A 130 -6.98 0.54 13.46
CA ILE A 130 -5.79 1.28 13.90
C ILE A 130 -5.18 0.53 15.09
N HIS A 131 -3.85 0.46 15.16
CA HIS A 131 -3.18 -0.13 16.30
C HIS A 131 -3.61 0.54 17.62
N GLU A 132 -4.03 -0.26 18.60
CA GLU A 132 -4.57 0.20 19.89
C GLU A 132 -3.64 1.14 20.66
N LYS A 133 -2.32 0.96 20.51
CA LYS A 133 -1.29 1.79 21.15
C LYS A 133 -0.69 2.85 20.22
N TYR A 134 -1.36 3.17 19.10
CA TYR A 134 -0.92 4.25 18.23
C TYR A 134 -0.95 5.59 18.98
N ASN A 135 0.12 6.37 18.87
CA ASN A 135 0.24 7.67 19.51
C ASN A 135 0.60 8.75 18.48
N SER A 136 -0.37 9.57 18.11
CA SER A 136 -0.23 10.63 17.11
C SER A 136 0.72 11.77 17.50
N ALA A 137 1.13 11.88 18.76
CA ALA A 137 2.11 12.89 19.17
C ALA A 137 3.56 12.41 18.95
N THR A 138 3.77 11.09 18.92
CA THR A 138 5.11 10.48 18.81
C THR A 138 5.29 9.65 17.55
N GLU A 139 4.21 9.45 16.77
CA GLU A 139 4.11 8.48 15.67
C GLU A 139 4.47 7.04 16.11
N GLY A 140 4.36 6.75 17.41
CA GLY A 140 4.60 5.42 17.97
C GLY A 140 3.50 4.45 17.55
N ASN A 141 3.90 3.23 17.16
CA ASN A 141 3.01 2.17 16.65
C ASN A 141 2.14 2.62 15.46
N ASP A 142 2.76 3.32 14.50
CA ASP A 142 2.11 3.82 13.29
C ASP A 142 1.79 2.70 12.27
N ILE A 143 0.82 1.85 12.63
CA ILE A 143 0.39 0.69 11.85
C ILE A 143 -1.12 0.53 11.89
N ALA A 144 -1.73 0.23 10.75
CA ALA A 144 -3.14 -0.03 10.61
C ALA A 144 -3.42 -1.11 9.55
N LEU A 145 -4.52 -1.83 9.75
CA LEU A 145 -5.06 -2.76 8.77
C LEU A 145 -6.35 -2.21 8.16
N VAL A 146 -6.48 -2.41 6.86
CA VAL A 146 -7.68 -2.09 6.09
C VAL A 146 -8.23 -3.39 5.51
N LYS A 147 -9.48 -3.70 5.84
CA LYS A 147 -10.24 -4.77 5.20
C LYS A 147 -10.96 -4.20 3.99
N ILE A 148 -10.78 -4.82 2.83
CA ILE A 148 -11.40 -4.39 1.57
C ILE A 148 -12.58 -5.28 1.17
N THR A 149 -13.52 -4.65 0.46
CA THR A 149 -14.65 -5.33 -0.17
C THR A 149 -14.94 -4.74 -1.56
N PRO A 150 -15.27 -5.55 -2.58
CA PRO A 150 -15.16 -7.02 -2.60
C PRO A 150 -13.69 -7.51 -2.48
N PRO A 151 -13.41 -8.82 -2.32
CA PRO A 151 -12.04 -9.32 -2.36
C PRO A 151 -11.36 -9.00 -3.71
N ILE A 152 -10.04 -8.81 -3.68
CA ILE A 152 -9.23 -8.52 -4.86
C ILE A 152 -8.83 -9.81 -5.59
N SER A 153 -8.77 -9.74 -6.92
CA SER A 153 -8.28 -10.85 -7.75
C SER A 153 -6.79 -10.64 -8.04
N CYS A 154 -5.97 -11.65 -7.75
CA CYS A 154 -4.54 -11.57 -8.03
C CYS A 154 -4.22 -11.88 -9.50
N GLY A 155 -3.11 -11.34 -9.99
CA GLY A 155 -2.68 -11.47 -11.38
C GLY A 155 -1.29 -10.89 -11.60
N HIS A 156 -0.95 -10.56 -12.84
CA HIS A 156 0.40 -10.11 -13.20
C HIS A 156 0.84 -8.81 -12.51
N PHE A 157 -0.11 -7.96 -12.15
CA PHE A 157 0.14 -6.63 -11.57
C PHE A 157 -0.35 -6.48 -10.13
N VAL A 158 -1.00 -7.52 -9.58
CA VAL A 158 -1.61 -7.50 -8.23
C VAL A 158 -1.28 -8.80 -7.53
N GLY A 159 -0.64 -8.72 -6.37
CA GLY A 159 -0.11 -9.87 -5.64
C GLY A 159 0.23 -9.51 -4.19
N PRO A 160 0.13 -10.45 -3.23
CA PRO A 160 0.42 -10.15 -1.84
C PRO A 160 1.91 -10.00 -1.56
N GLY A 161 2.26 -9.09 -0.64
CA GLY A 161 3.58 -8.98 -0.04
C GLY A 161 3.72 -9.94 1.15
N CYS A 162 4.94 -10.39 1.45
CA CYS A 162 5.17 -11.24 2.62
C CYS A 162 5.33 -10.41 3.88
N LEU A 163 4.80 -10.91 5.00
CA LEU A 163 5.15 -10.40 6.32
C LEU A 163 6.50 -11.00 6.76
N PRO A 164 7.33 -10.24 7.49
CA PRO A 164 8.55 -10.76 8.07
C PRO A 164 8.21 -11.85 9.10
N HIS A 165 9.08 -12.85 9.20
CA HIS A 165 8.90 -13.91 10.19
C HIS A 165 9.21 -13.36 11.58
N PHE A 166 8.24 -13.41 12.50
CA PHE A 166 8.35 -12.77 13.83
C PHE A 166 9.60 -13.18 14.64
N LYS A 167 10.10 -14.41 14.43
CA LYS A 167 11.33 -14.92 15.08
C LYS A 167 12.64 -14.49 14.41
N ALA A 168 12.60 -13.88 13.23
CA ALA A 168 13.82 -13.47 12.52
C ALA A 168 14.54 -12.31 13.22
N GLY A 169 13.83 -11.55 14.06
CA GLY A 169 14.35 -10.34 14.69
C GLY A 169 14.60 -9.23 13.67
N LEU A 170 15.12 -8.10 14.15
CA LEU A 170 15.55 -7.03 13.25
C LEU A 170 16.71 -7.51 12.36
N PRO A 171 16.77 -7.03 11.10
CA PRO A 171 17.95 -7.16 10.25
C PRO A 171 19.25 -6.96 11.02
N ARG A 172 20.12 -7.98 11.03
CA ARG A 172 21.46 -7.87 11.62
C ARG A 172 22.41 -7.29 10.57
N GLY A 173 22.61 -5.98 10.63
CA GLY A 173 23.51 -5.24 9.72
C GLY A 173 22.79 -4.51 8.58
N PRO A 174 23.52 -3.69 7.80
CA PRO A 174 22.94 -2.88 6.73
C PRO A 174 22.38 -3.79 5.63
N GLN A 175 21.10 -3.61 5.32
CA GLN A 175 20.41 -4.32 4.25
C GLN A 175 19.86 -3.34 3.23
N ILE A 176 19.90 -3.71 1.95
CA ILE A 176 19.29 -2.90 0.90
C ILE A 176 17.82 -3.27 0.82
N CYS A 177 16.97 -2.37 1.29
CA CYS A 177 15.53 -2.42 1.07
C CYS A 177 15.09 -1.45 0.00
N TRP A 178 13.83 -1.57 -0.39
CA TRP A 178 13.24 -0.76 -1.44
C TRP A 178 11.97 -0.11 -0.91
N VAL A 179 11.83 1.18 -1.18
CA VAL A 179 10.61 1.93 -0.94
C VAL A 179 10.01 2.26 -2.31
N ALA A 180 8.73 1.94 -2.49
CA ALA A 180 7.99 2.25 -3.71
C ALA A 180 6.76 3.09 -3.36
N GLY A 181 6.38 3.99 -4.25
CA GLY A 181 5.21 4.86 -4.03
C GLY A 181 5.03 5.91 -5.11
N TRP A 182 3.97 6.70 -4.98
CA TRP A 182 3.64 7.83 -5.86
C TRP A 182 3.90 9.18 -5.20
N GLY A 183 4.56 9.18 -4.04
CA GLY A 183 4.94 10.36 -3.29
C GLY A 183 6.23 11.01 -3.81
N TYR A 184 6.70 12.00 -3.07
CA TYR A 184 7.90 12.74 -3.40
C TYR A 184 9.12 11.83 -3.51
N ILE A 185 9.94 12.08 -4.53
CA ILE A 185 11.19 11.35 -4.75
C ILE A 185 12.35 12.01 -3.97
N GLU A 186 12.11 13.17 -3.37
CA GLU A 186 13.03 13.95 -2.53
C GLU A 186 12.31 14.44 -1.27
N GLU A 187 12.99 14.46 -0.11
CA GLU A 187 12.43 14.88 1.19
C GLU A 187 11.90 16.34 1.23
N LYS A 188 12.09 17.13 0.17
CA LYS A 188 11.59 18.51 0.03
C LYS A 188 11.12 18.84 -1.39
N GLY A 189 10.75 17.84 -2.18
CA GLY A 189 10.24 18.09 -3.53
C GLY A 189 8.96 18.93 -3.48
N PHE A 190 8.93 20.07 -4.15
CA PHE A 190 7.67 20.78 -4.40
C PHE A 190 6.96 20.08 -5.56
N LEU A 191 5.70 19.73 -5.37
CA LEU A 191 4.80 19.56 -6.51
C LEU A 191 4.29 20.95 -6.83
N GLU A 192 4.81 21.57 -7.89
CA GLU A 192 3.92 22.39 -8.69
C GLU A 192 2.78 21.45 -9.08
N CYS A 193 1.59 21.69 -8.52
CA CYS A 193 0.38 21.06 -9.02
C CYS A 193 0.33 21.41 -10.52
N PRO A 194 0.60 20.48 -11.44
CA PRO A 194 0.65 20.83 -12.84
C PRO A 194 -0.75 21.34 -13.19
N PRO A 195 -0.89 22.46 -13.91
CA PRO A 195 -2.18 22.85 -14.44
C PRO A 195 -2.61 21.75 -15.43
N GLY A 196 -3.41 20.78 -14.96
CA GLY A 196 -3.92 19.69 -15.77
C GLY A 196 -3.63 18.28 -15.28
N THR A 197 -4.33 17.34 -15.90
CA THR A 197 -4.55 15.91 -15.63
C THR A 197 -3.31 14.99 -15.68
N SER A 198 -2.10 15.52 -15.50
CA SER A 198 -0.88 14.72 -15.62
C SER A 198 -0.81 13.62 -14.53
N PRO A 199 -0.59 12.35 -14.90
CA PRO A 199 -0.58 11.26 -13.94
C PRO A 199 0.76 11.16 -13.21
N PHE A 200 0.70 10.87 -11.91
CA PHE A 200 1.85 10.61 -11.06
C PHE A 200 2.34 9.18 -11.28
N LYS A 201 3.63 9.02 -11.53
CA LYS A 201 4.23 7.71 -11.81
C LYS A 201 4.79 7.09 -10.54
N MET A 202 4.62 5.77 -10.38
CA MET A 202 5.22 5.05 -9.27
C MET A 202 6.74 5.11 -9.38
N GLY A 203 7.38 5.67 -8.36
CA GLY A 203 8.82 5.65 -8.16
C GLY A 203 9.25 4.50 -7.26
N VAL A 204 10.51 4.12 -7.37
CA VAL A 204 11.19 3.23 -6.41
C VAL A 204 12.55 3.81 -6.04
N ALA A 205 12.87 3.77 -4.75
CA ALA A 205 14.16 4.16 -4.18
C ALA A 205 14.72 3.01 -3.32
N ALA A 206 16.04 2.86 -3.31
CA ALA A 206 16.70 1.94 -2.40
C ALA A 206 16.94 2.64 -1.06
N ALA A 207 16.54 2.02 0.04
CA ALA A 207 16.77 2.51 1.40
C ALA A 207 17.66 1.52 2.14
N LEU A 208 18.75 2.01 2.74
CA LEU A 208 19.72 1.18 3.46
C LEU A 208 19.29 0.86 4.90
N ASP A 209 18.28 1.57 5.43
CA ASP A 209 17.91 1.52 6.86
C ASP A 209 16.40 1.37 7.13
N LEU A 210 15.56 1.20 6.10
CA LEU A 210 14.09 1.09 6.22
C LEU A 210 13.57 -0.35 6.04
N CYS A 211 14.40 -1.34 6.37
CA CYS A 211 14.02 -2.75 6.31
C CYS A 211 13.18 -3.14 7.53
N LEU A 212 11.90 -3.44 7.31
CA LEU A 212 11.00 -4.10 8.28
C LEU A 212 11.22 -5.62 8.31
#